data_AF-A0A316X8P9-F1
#
_entry.id   AF-A0A316X8P9-F1
#
_cell.length_a   1.000
_cell.length_b   1.000
_cell.length_c   1.000
_cell.angle_alpha   90.00
_cell.angle_beta   90.00
_cell.angle_gamma   90.00
#
_symmetry.space_group_name_H-M   'P 1'
#
loop_
_entity.id
_entity.type
_entity.pdbx_description
1 polymer ?
#
loop_
_entity_poly.entity_id
_entity_poly.type
_entity_poly.pdbx_seq_one_letter_code
_entity_poly.pdbx_strand_id
1 'polypeptide(L)'
;MAFAADLYVRNGGTGGAYSTVSAAITAASEGDRIIIQPKTNGDPYIENLTINKSLTFVSETNYNRYFIKGTITINPAVGRVVTISNLTSGNYTINDITASGPTSGGRTTINLLNCDLNNVYTNQINTTTNISGCTVRGSINFTHGRVTANKAQFIAVYALSVDTSPATSDVEIYGNAVDNVLSYTQTSYGFKIYNNFCSRISVHGIKAGSFNEIINNTVYDPNIGDVAPLYISLNSNTITGNISIMNNAVSFAVGQTNACIQNNSTNATVTASYNVFTNSFVTQGNINQSNNSGSVNMNFNNTTYTLTGMNENAGSPDIKYTDLDLTRNDAGHYGGSNSWANYWPANVGNKPQINYLVTPRSINGGTLNINGSGFSK
;
A
#
# COMPACT_ATOMS: atom_id res chain seq x y z
N MET A 1 8.27 35.73 -6.52
CA MET A 1 8.13 34.36 -6.01
C MET A 1 7.88 34.48 -4.52
N ALA A 2 6.69 34.07 -4.05
CA ALA A 2 6.40 34.05 -2.62
C ALA A 2 7.11 32.84 -1.99
N PHE A 3 7.72 33.02 -0.82
CA PHE A 3 8.26 31.91 -0.05
C PHE A 3 7.10 31.11 0.56
N ALA A 4 7.22 29.79 0.62
CA ALA A 4 6.27 28.95 1.35
C ALA A 4 6.19 29.41 2.81
N ALA A 5 4.98 29.64 3.30
CA ALA A 5 4.71 30.11 4.64
C ALA A 5 4.26 28.97 5.57
N ASP A 6 4.47 29.19 6.86
CA ASP A 6 3.96 28.33 7.93
C ASP A 6 2.72 28.96 8.56
N LEU A 7 1.59 28.28 8.43
CA LEU A 7 0.33 28.69 9.03
C LEU A 7 0.03 27.79 10.22
N TYR A 8 0.05 28.38 11.41
CA TYR A 8 -0.21 27.65 12.66
C TYR A 8 -1.72 27.57 12.92
N VAL A 9 -2.19 26.40 13.33
CA VAL A 9 -3.56 26.17 13.80
C VAL A 9 -3.49 25.72 15.25
N ARG A 10 -4.16 26.47 16.14
CA ARG A 10 -4.18 26.21 17.59
C ARG A 10 -5.57 26.41 18.15
N ASN A 11 -5.85 25.76 19.28
CA ASN A 11 -7.14 25.89 19.95
C ASN A 11 -7.46 27.37 20.25
N GLY A 12 -8.62 27.84 19.80
CA GLY A 12 -9.07 29.24 19.97
C GLY A 12 -8.24 30.29 19.24
N GLY A 13 -7.30 29.92 18.36
CA GLY A 13 -6.41 30.87 17.68
C GLY A 13 -5.31 31.47 18.57
N THR A 14 -4.93 30.75 19.62
CA THR A 14 -3.94 31.20 20.62
C THR A 14 -2.63 31.66 19.97
N GLY A 15 -2.14 32.83 20.37
CA GLY A 15 -0.88 33.39 19.88
C GLY A 15 -0.94 33.91 18.44
N GLY A 16 -2.13 34.28 17.95
CA GLY A 16 -2.33 34.78 16.58
C GLY A 16 -2.42 33.68 15.51
N ALA A 17 -2.57 32.42 15.94
CA ALA A 17 -2.80 31.28 15.06
C ALA A 17 -4.23 31.27 14.51
N TYR A 18 -4.47 30.47 13.47
CA TYR A 18 -5.83 30.17 13.00
C TYR A 18 -6.54 29.27 14.02
N SER A 19 -7.84 29.52 14.23
CA SER A 19 -8.67 28.73 15.13
C SER A 19 -9.20 27.43 14.51
N THR A 20 -9.19 27.32 13.17
CA THR A 20 -9.61 26.15 12.40
C THR A 20 -8.61 25.85 11.28
N VAL A 21 -8.58 24.59 10.85
CA VAL A 21 -7.75 24.16 9.72
C VAL A 21 -8.30 24.73 8.42
N SER A 22 -9.62 24.81 8.27
CA SER A 22 -10.28 25.43 7.10
C SER A 22 -9.85 26.89 6.90
N ALA A 23 -9.78 27.69 7.97
CA ALA A 23 -9.33 29.07 7.88
C ALA A 23 -7.87 29.19 7.41
N ALA A 24 -6.99 28.30 7.90
CA ALA A 24 -5.62 28.21 7.42
C ALA A 24 -5.55 27.80 5.94
N ILE A 25 -6.35 26.83 5.50
CA ILE A 25 -6.43 26.43 4.08
C ILE A 25 -6.87 27.60 3.21
N THR A 26 -7.87 28.39 3.65
CA THR A 26 -8.33 29.57 2.92
C THR A 26 -7.21 30.59 2.73
N ALA A 27 -6.45 30.87 3.79
CA ALA A 27 -5.36 31.85 3.77
C ALA A 27 -4.08 31.36 3.07
N ALA A 28 -3.86 30.05 2.99
CA ALA A 28 -2.66 29.46 2.41
C ALA A 28 -2.51 29.72 0.90
N SER A 29 -1.28 29.69 0.41
CA SER A 29 -0.88 29.64 -0.99
C SER A 29 -0.35 28.24 -1.38
N GLU A 30 -0.19 27.99 -2.67
CA GLU A 30 0.47 26.76 -3.16
C GLU A 30 1.88 26.63 -2.56
N GLY A 31 2.17 25.48 -1.96
CA GLY A 31 3.46 25.16 -1.33
C GLY A 31 3.52 25.41 0.18
N ASP A 32 2.50 26.04 0.77
CA ASP A 32 2.50 26.36 2.21
C ASP A 32 2.36 25.12 3.11
N ARG A 33 2.79 25.29 4.36
CA ARG A 33 2.65 24.29 5.43
C ARG A 33 1.62 24.75 6.44
N ILE A 34 0.73 23.84 6.82
CA ILE A 34 -0.24 24.03 7.89
C ILE A 34 0.22 23.18 9.08
N ILE A 35 0.64 23.86 10.14
CA ILE A 35 1.19 23.25 11.36
C ILE A 35 0.07 23.23 12.42
N ILE A 36 -0.39 22.05 12.80
CA ILE A 36 -1.60 21.88 13.61
C ILE A 36 -1.23 21.38 14.99
N GLN A 37 -1.60 22.13 16.02
CA GLN A 37 -1.45 21.71 17.41
C GLN A 37 -2.49 20.63 17.75
N PRO A 38 -2.08 19.43 18.18
CA PRO A 38 -2.99 18.50 18.84
C PRO A 38 -3.63 19.17 20.05
N LYS A 39 -4.96 19.14 20.18
CA LYS A 39 -5.62 19.74 21.34
C LYS A 39 -5.23 18.96 22.60
N THR A 40 -4.90 19.66 23.68
CA THR A 40 -4.36 19.07 24.92
C THR A 40 -5.27 18.00 25.54
N ASN A 41 -6.59 18.14 25.38
CA ASN A 41 -7.56 17.18 25.90
C ASN A 41 -7.81 15.99 24.95
N GLY A 42 -7.10 15.90 23.83
CA GLY A 42 -7.37 14.91 22.78
C GLY A 42 -8.60 15.22 21.93
N ASP A 43 -9.23 16.39 22.11
CA ASP A 43 -10.41 16.80 21.36
C ASP A 43 -10.11 17.03 19.86
N PRO A 44 -11.05 16.73 18.96
CA PRO A 44 -10.89 17.01 17.55
C PRO A 44 -11.05 18.49 17.20
N TYR A 45 -10.45 18.88 16.09
CA TYR A 45 -10.98 19.94 15.23
C TYR A 45 -12.20 19.36 14.48
N ILE A 46 -13.40 19.86 14.79
CA ILE A 46 -14.65 19.37 14.20
C ILE A 46 -14.96 20.20 12.97
N GLU A 47 -14.57 19.70 11.80
CA GLU A 47 -14.73 20.38 10.52
C GLU A 47 -14.56 19.39 9.37
N ASN A 48 -15.25 19.64 8.26
CA ASN A 48 -14.94 19.02 6.98
C ASN A 48 -13.92 19.90 6.26
N LEU A 49 -12.93 19.29 5.62
CA LEU A 49 -11.88 20.02 4.91
C LEU A 49 -11.99 19.85 3.41
N THR A 50 -11.77 20.95 2.70
CA THR A 50 -11.62 20.96 1.24
C THR A 50 -10.22 21.47 0.90
N ILE A 51 -9.34 20.57 0.46
CA ILE A 51 -7.96 20.87 0.09
C ILE A 51 -7.89 21.07 -1.41
N ASN A 52 -7.76 22.33 -1.82
CA ASN A 52 -7.75 22.76 -3.22
C ASN A 52 -6.44 23.45 -3.62
N LYS A 53 -5.36 23.21 -2.86
CA LYS A 53 -4.01 23.74 -3.08
C LYS A 53 -2.98 22.65 -2.77
N SER A 54 -1.76 22.78 -3.28
CA SER A 54 -0.63 21.96 -2.87
C SER A 54 -0.19 22.39 -1.48
N LEU A 55 -0.43 21.57 -0.47
CA LEU A 55 -0.24 21.92 0.94
C LEU A 55 0.38 20.75 1.69
N THR A 56 1.13 21.07 2.72
CA THR A 56 1.68 20.09 3.67
C THR A 56 1.07 20.30 5.05
N PHE A 57 0.46 19.26 5.62
CA PHE A 57 -0.15 19.27 6.95
C PHE A 57 0.70 18.44 7.90
N VAL A 58 1.15 19.05 8.99
CA VAL A 58 2.01 18.41 9.99
C VAL A 58 1.51 18.72 11.40
N SER A 59 1.81 17.82 12.33
CA SER A 59 1.60 18.09 13.75
C SER A 59 2.62 19.12 14.27
N GLU A 60 2.18 20.05 15.09
CA GLU A 60 3.07 20.97 15.81
C GLU A 60 3.87 20.23 16.89
N THR A 61 3.33 19.14 17.43
CA THR A 61 3.95 18.38 18.52
C THR A 61 4.49 17.07 17.98
N ASN A 62 5.81 16.90 18.08
CA ASN A 62 6.50 15.68 17.68
C ASN A 62 5.82 14.44 18.26
N TYR A 63 5.71 13.39 17.43
CA TYR A 63 5.14 12.09 17.80
C TYR A 63 3.66 12.09 18.21
N ASN A 64 2.98 13.25 18.20
CA ASN A 64 1.57 13.36 18.53
C ASN A 64 0.77 13.61 17.27
N ARG A 65 -0.39 12.96 17.16
CA ARG A 65 -1.30 13.17 16.04
C ARG A 65 -2.25 14.33 16.32
N TYR A 66 -2.48 15.19 15.34
CA TYR A 66 -3.62 16.10 15.40
C TYR A 66 -4.87 15.35 14.97
N PHE A 67 -6.01 15.69 15.57
CA PHE A 67 -7.27 15.00 15.35
C PHE A 67 -8.24 15.90 14.57
N ILE A 68 -8.64 15.48 13.38
CA ILE A 68 -9.74 16.08 12.63
C ILE A 68 -10.93 15.12 12.66
N LYS A 69 -12.10 15.61 13.09
CA LYS A 69 -13.37 14.90 13.03
C LYS A 69 -14.23 15.49 11.93
N GLY A 70 -14.09 14.93 10.74
CA GLY A 70 -14.85 15.24 9.55
C GLY A 70 -14.20 14.61 8.32
N THR A 71 -14.87 14.71 7.18
CA THR A 71 -14.34 14.24 5.90
C THR A 71 -13.28 15.21 5.39
N ILE A 72 -12.17 14.69 4.88
CA ILE A 72 -11.13 15.48 4.21
C ILE A 72 -11.22 15.17 2.71
N THR A 73 -11.64 16.16 1.94
CA THR A 73 -11.73 16.08 0.48
C THR A 73 -10.54 16.80 -0.16
N ILE A 74 -9.80 16.09 -0.99
CA ILE A 74 -8.72 16.62 -1.81
C ILE A 74 -9.26 16.78 -3.23
N ASN A 75 -9.36 18.02 -3.70
CA ASN A 75 -9.76 18.30 -5.06
C ASN A 75 -8.59 17.96 -5.99
N PRO A 76 -8.78 17.12 -7.02
CA PRO A 76 -7.73 16.91 -8.00
C PRO A 76 -7.43 18.19 -8.81
N ALA A 77 -6.18 18.35 -9.17
CA ALA A 77 -5.68 19.31 -10.17
C ALA A 77 -4.31 18.88 -10.71
N VAL A 78 -3.93 19.43 -11.86
CA VAL A 78 -2.64 19.23 -12.51
C VAL A 78 -1.49 19.60 -11.58
N GLY A 79 -0.59 18.66 -11.31
CA GLY A 79 0.63 18.93 -10.55
C GLY A 79 0.42 19.18 -9.05
N ARG A 80 -0.82 19.09 -8.55
CA ARG A 80 -1.12 19.31 -7.13
C ARG A 80 -0.44 18.25 -6.27
N VAL A 81 0.22 18.68 -5.20
CA VAL A 81 0.83 17.78 -4.21
C VAL A 81 0.28 18.09 -2.82
N VAL A 82 -0.41 17.13 -2.23
CA VAL A 82 -0.92 17.22 -0.86
C VAL A 82 -0.18 16.21 0.00
N THR A 83 0.42 16.66 1.09
CA THR A 83 1.09 15.79 2.06
C THR A 83 0.42 15.96 3.41
N ILE A 84 -0.03 14.85 4.01
CA ILE A 84 -0.65 14.81 5.33
C ILE A 84 0.15 13.82 6.16
N SER A 85 0.77 14.29 7.24
CA SER A 85 1.42 13.43 8.22
C SER A 85 0.77 13.53 9.59
N ASN A 86 0.87 12.47 10.40
CA ASN A 86 0.44 12.46 11.80
C ASN A 86 -1.02 12.90 12.01
N LEU A 87 -1.91 12.59 11.08
CA LEU A 87 -3.35 12.81 11.24
C LEU A 87 -3.98 11.61 11.97
N THR A 88 -4.92 11.85 12.88
CA THR A 88 -5.95 10.87 13.22
C THR A 88 -7.34 11.35 12.81
N SER A 89 -8.17 10.46 12.28
CA SER A 89 -9.60 10.70 12.01
C SER A 89 -10.51 10.12 13.10
N GLY A 90 -9.92 9.48 14.13
CA GLY A 90 -10.64 8.76 15.19
C GLY A 90 -11.38 7.53 14.70
N ASN A 91 -12.06 6.84 15.63
CA ASN A 91 -12.87 5.65 15.33
C ASN A 91 -14.30 6.05 14.95
N TYR A 92 -14.46 6.62 13.75
CA TYR A 92 -15.75 7.05 13.22
C TYR A 92 -15.91 6.56 11.79
N THR A 93 -17.09 6.05 11.46
CA THR A 93 -17.38 5.40 10.17
C THR A 93 -17.43 6.33 8.95
N ILE A 94 -17.37 7.66 9.15
CA ILE A 94 -17.61 8.67 8.09
C ILE A 94 -16.44 9.64 7.87
N ASN A 95 -15.38 9.58 8.68
CA ASN A 95 -14.27 10.53 8.62
C ASN A 95 -13.20 10.06 7.63
N ASP A 96 -13.55 10.09 6.34
CA ASP A 96 -12.71 9.54 5.27
C ASP A 96 -11.76 10.58 4.66
N ILE A 97 -10.66 10.10 4.10
CA ILE A 97 -9.85 10.85 3.14
C ILE A 97 -10.36 10.51 1.74
N THR A 98 -10.79 11.53 0.98
CA THR A 98 -11.38 11.33 -0.35
C THR A 98 -10.67 12.19 -1.38
N ALA A 99 -10.41 11.65 -2.57
CA ALA A 99 -10.07 12.45 -3.74
C ALA A 99 -11.35 12.61 -4.58
N SER A 100 -11.86 13.84 -4.73
CA SER A 100 -13.12 14.08 -5.42
C SER A 100 -13.12 15.42 -6.15
N GLY A 101 -13.69 15.43 -7.36
CA GLY A 101 -13.78 16.59 -8.23
C GLY A 101 -13.23 16.35 -9.64
N PRO A 102 -13.25 17.38 -10.51
CA PRO A 102 -12.76 17.30 -11.88
C PRO A 102 -11.25 16.99 -11.96
N THR A 103 -10.83 16.24 -12.98
CA THR A 103 -9.46 15.70 -13.13
C THR A 103 -8.78 16.11 -14.45
N SER A 104 -9.21 17.22 -15.07
CA SER A 104 -8.73 17.63 -16.39
C SER A 104 -7.25 18.04 -16.40
N GLY A 105 -6.47 17.48 -17.34
CA GLY A 105 -5.19 18.04 -17.77
C GLY A 105 -3.94 17.60 -16.98
N GLY A 106 -4.05 16.68 -16.02
CA GLY A 106 -2.88 16.26 -15.24
C GLY A 106 -3.21 15.51 -13.96
N ARG A 107 -2.18 15.27 -13.15
CA ARG A 107 -2.21 14.32 -12.03
C ARG A 107 -1.99 15.01 -10.68
N THR A 108 -2.75 14.57 -9.67
CA THR A 108 -2.57 14.95 -8.26
C THR A 108 -1.79 13.88 -7.53
N THR A 109 -0.87 14.28 -6.65
CA THR A 109 -0.15 13.38 -5.75
C THR A 109 -0.62 13.62 -4.32
N ILE A 110 -1.01 12.55 -3.64
CA ILE A 110 -1.46 12.53 -2.26
C ILE A 110 -0.48 11.67 -1.47
N ASN A 111 0.16 12.25 -0.45
CA ASN A 111 1.07 11.55 0.45
C ASN A 111 0.44 11.47 1.84
N LEU A 112 0.24 10.27 2.37
CA LEU A 112 -0.34 10.00 3.68
C LEU A 112 0.69 9.26 4.54
N LEU A 113 1.17 9.89 5.61
CA LEU A 113 2.35 9.41 6.35
C LEU A 113 2.05 9.30 7.85
N ASN A 114 2.22 8.12 8.44
CA ASN A 114 2.02 7.89 9.88
C ASN A 114 0.63 8.32 10.41
N CYS A 115 -0.40 8.14 9.60
CA CYS A 115 -1.77 8.51 9.94
C CYS A 115 -2.55 7.35 10.58
N ASP A 116 -3.59 7.69 11.35
CA ASP A 116 -4.62 6.75 11.84
C ASP A 116 -5.98 7.16 11.25
N LEU A 117 -6.39 6.46 10.20
CA LEU A 117 -7.48 6.87 9.31
C LEU A 117 -8.65 5.89 9.38
N ASN A 118 -9.85 6.36 9.00
CA ASN A 118 -11.01 5.51 8.79
C ASN A 118 -10.90 4.77 7.45
N ASN A 119 -11.17 5.48 6.35
CA ASN A 119 -10.94 5.01 4.99
C ASN A 119 -10.11 6.00 4.18
N VAL A 120 -9.49 5.49 3.11
CA VAL A 120 -8.80 6.28 2.08
C VAL A 120 -9.41 5.92 0.73
N TYR A 121 -10.15 6.86 0.14
CA TYR A 121 -10.83 6.71 -1.15
C TYR A 121 -10.24 7.70 -2.16
N THR A 122 -9.09 7.32 -2.71
CA THR A 122 -8.32 8.09 -3.69
C THR A 122 -8.25 7.37 -5.05
N ASN A 123 -9.28 6.56 -5.33
CA ASN A 123 -9.52 5.82 -6.58
C ASN A 123 -10.12 6.71 -7.71
N GLN A 124 -10.08 8.02 -7.54
CA GLN A 124 -10.36 9.01 -8.58
C GLN A 124 -9.24 8.98 -9.64
N ILE A 125 -9.61 9.10 -10.92
CA ILE A 125 -8.63 9.08 -12.01
C ILE A 125 -7.58 10.19 -11.87
N ASN A 126 -6.42 9.99 -12.50
CA ASN A 126 -5.31 10.92 -12.47
C ASN A 126 -4.83 11.26 -11.04
N THR A 127 -4.88 10.28 -10.13
CA THR A 127 -4.43 10.43 -8.74
C THR A 127 -3.30 9.45 -8.45
N THR A 128 -2.23 9.93 -7.83
CA THR A 128 -1.19 9.08 -7.24
C THR A 128 -1.33 9.14 -5.74
N THR A 129 -1.46 8.00 -5.09
CA THR A 129 -1.52 7.89 -3.63
C THR A 129 -0.29 7.17 -3.13
N ASN A 130 0.51 7.87 -2.33
CA ASN A 130 1.60 7.29 -1.58
C ASN A 130 1.18 7.24 -0.11
N ILE A 131 0.97 6.06 0.44
CA ILE A 131 0.55 5.89 1.83
C ILE A 131 1.53 4.97 2.56
N SER A 132 2.03 5.46 3.69
CA SER A 132 3.09 4.77 4.42
C SER A 132 2.97 4.86 5.94
N GLY A 133 3.14 3.72 6.61
CA GLY A 133 3.15 3.65 8.08
C GLY A 133 1.79 3.97 8.71
N CYS A 134 0.70 3.90 7.93
CA CYS A 134 -0.63 4.27 8.39
C CYS A 134 -1.38 3.07 8.97
N THR A 135 -2.26 3.34 9.92
CA THR A 135 -3.35 2.42 10.29
C THR A 135 -4.62 2.93 9.64
N VAL A 136 -5.25 2.12 8.80
CA VAL A 136 -6.50 2.43 8.13
C VAL A 136 -7.53 1.40 8.59
N ARG A 137 -8.59 1.83 9.28
CA ARG A 137 -9.55 0.88 9.89
C ARG A 137 -10.35 0.10 8.85
N GLY A 138 -10.68 0.74 7.74
CA GLY A 138 -11.39 0.13 6.63
C GLY A 138 -10.48 -0.05 5.42
N SER A 139 -10.81 0.62 4.33
CA SER A 139 -10.20 0.35 3.02
C SER A 139 -9.23 1.43 2.58
N ILE A 140 -8.17 1.00 1.89
CA ILE A 140 -7.31 1.83 1.05
C ILE A 140 -7.69 1.55 -0.42
N ASN A 141 -8.46 2.45 -1.02
CA ASN A 141 -8.86 2.39 -2.42
C ASN A 141 -8.12 3.46 -3.23
N PHE A 142 -7.33 3.06 -4.22
CA PHE A 142 -6.52 3.99 -4.98
C PHE A 142 -6.30 3.54 -6.44
N THR A 143 -5.96 4.48 -7.33
CA THR A 143 -5.75 4.17 -8.76
C THR A 143 -4.30 3.81 -9.08
N HIS A 144 -3.35 4.56 -8.54
CA HIS A 144 -1.91 4.46 -8.79
C HIS A 144 -1.13 4.92 -7.56
N GLY A 145 0.09 4.42 -7.37
CA GLY A 145 1.06 4.90 -6.37
C GLY A 145 1.67 3.78 -5.54
N ARG A 146 2.15 4.13 -4.36
CA ARG A 146 2.89 3.24 -3.46
C ARG A 146 2.21 3.09 -2.11
N VAL A 147 2.02 1.85 -1.67
CA VAL A 147 1.38 1.50 -0.40
C VAL A 147 2.36 0.67 0.42
N THR A 148 2.99 1.25 1.46
CA THR A 148 3.98 0.54 2.28
C THR A 148 3.72 0.57 3.78
N ALA A 149 4.04 -0.50 4.51
CA ALA A 149 4.02 -0.51 5.97
C ALA A 149 2.66 -0.11 6.59
N ASN A 150 1.54 -0.39 5.93
CA ASN A 150 0.22 -0.03 6.43
C ASN A 150 -0.48 -1.23 7.08
N LYS A 151 -1.38 -0.93 8.01
CA LYS A 151 -2.46 -1.85 8.43
C LYS A 151 -3.76 -1.41 7.76
N ALA A 152 -4.47 -2.34 7.12
CA ALA A 152 -5.78 -2.08 6.54
C ALA A 152 -6.68 -3.30 6.59
N GLN A 153 -8.00 -3.10 6.61
CA GLN A 153 -8.91 -4.22 6.39
C GLN A 153 -8.86 -4.69 4.93
N PHE A 154 -8.82 -3.71 4.02
CA PHE A 154 -8.78 -3.94 2.57
C PHE A 154 -7.77 -3.02 1.89
N ILE A 155 -7.11 -3.53 0.87
CA ILE A 155 -6.38 -2.72 -0.10
C ILE A 155 -6.94 -3.04 -1.48
N ALA A 156 -7.51 -2.07 -2.17
CA ALA A 156 -8.11 -2.26 -3.48
C ALA A 156 -7.54 -1.26 -4.49
N VAL A 157 -6.97 -1.78 -5.58
CA VAL A 157 -6.46 -0.96 -6.68
C VAL A 157 -7.46 -0.96 -7.82
N TYR A 158 -8.12 0.17 -8.05
CA TYR A 158 -9.04 0.35 -9.16
C TYR A 158 -9.22 1.84 -9.44
N ALA A 159 -9.72 2.17 -10.62
CA ALA A 159 -10.13 3.52 -10.96
C ALA A 159 -11.62 3.56 -11.29
N LEU A 160 -12.26 4.69 -10.98
CA LEU A 160 -13.67 4.93 -11.33
C LEU A 160 -13.89 5.10 -12.84
N SER A 161 -12.83 5.46 -13.58
CA SER A 161 -12.78 5.62 -15.03
C SER A 161 -11.37 5.33 -15.55
N VAL A 162 -11.17 5.37 -16.87
CA VAL A 162 -9.82 5.27 -17.46
C VAL A 162 -9.01 6.53 -17.17
N ASP A 163 -7.77 6.38 -16.73
CA ASP A 163 -6.84 7.48 -16.53
C ASP A 163 -6.53 8.21 -17.85
N THR A 164 -6.64 9.53 -17.85
CA THR A 164 -6.35 10.38 -19.03
C THR A 164 -4.97 11.02 -18.97
N SER A 165 -4.32 10.99 -17.80
CA SER A 165 -2.93 11.42 -17.58
C SER A 165 -2.19 10.30 -16.82
N PRO A 166 -1.88 9.18 -17.49
CA PRO A 166 -1.28 8.02 -16.84
C PRO A 166 0.10 8.35 -16.27
N ALA A 167 0.41 7.79 -15.09
CA ALA A 167 1.76 7.83 -14.55
C ALA A 167 2.72 6.95 -15.39
N THR A 168 4.02 7.21 -15.29
CA THR A 168 5.06 6.42 -15.95
C THR A 168 5.51 5.20 -15.13
N SER A 169 5.18 5.18 -13.84
CA SER A 169 5.48 4.09 -12.91
C SER A 169 4.31 3.10 -12.81
N ASP A 170 4.63 1.91 -12.31
CA ASP A 170 3.65 0.90 -11.94
C ASP A 170 3.18 1.08 -10.48
N VAL A 171 2.18 0.28 -10.08
CA VAL A 171 1.67 0.23 -8.71
C VAL A 171 2.55 -0.65 -7.84
N GLU A 172 2.88 -0.18 -6.64
CA GLU A 172 3.74 -0.89 -5.69
C GLU A 172 3.05 -1.05 -4.33
N ILE A 173 2.88 -2.29 -3.87
CA ILE A 173 2.23 -2.61 -2.58
C ILE A 173 3.16 -3.50 -1.78
N TYR A 174 3.88 -2.92 -0.82
CA TYR A 174 4.97 -3.59 -0.12
C TYR A 174 4.80 -3.62 1.40
N GLY A 175 4.95 -4.79 2.03
CA GLY A 175 5.08 -4.84 3.49
C GLY A 175 3.83 -4.40 4.26
N ASN A 176 2.62 -4.61 3.73
CA ASN A 176 1.38 -4.25 4.42
C ASN A 176 0.77 -5.44 5.16
N ALA A 177 0.11 -5.17 6.29
CA ALA A 177 -0.80 -6.10 6.95
C ALA A 177 -2.23 -5.82 6.46
N VAL A 178 -2.86 -6.80 5.84
CA VAL A 178 -4.20 -6.70 5.26
C VAL A 178 -5.10 -7.79 5.83
N ASP A 179 -6.10 -7.43 6.64
CA ASP A 179 -6.88 -8.43 7.37
C ASP A 179 -7.75 -9.30 6.44
N ASN A 180 -8.20 -8.76 5.31
CA ASN A 180 -9.05 -9.48 4.37
C ASN A 180 -8.37 -9.62 3.00
N VAL A 181 -8.76 -8.82 2.01
CA VAL A 181 -8.29 -8.98 0.63
C VAL A 181 -7.45 -7.80 0.16
N LEU A 182 -6.35 -8.12 -0.51
CA LEU A 182 -5.62 -7.24 -1.39
C LEU A 182 -6.09 -7.52 -2.82
N SER A 183 -6.81 -6.58 -3.42
CA SER A 183 -7.39 -6.73 -4.77
C SER A 183 -6.79 -5.76 -5.78
N TYR A 184 -6.63 -6.22 -7.03
CA TYR A 184 -6.12 -5.42 -8.13
C TYR A 184 -7.03 -5.55 -9.36
N THR A 185 -7.67 -4.45 -9.76
CA THR A 185 -8.62 -4.38 -10.89
C THR A 185 -8.21 -3.31 -11.92
N GLN A 186 -7.06 -2.68 -11.73
CA GLN A 186 -6.58 -1.59 -12.56
C GLN A 186 -6.01 -2.09 -13.90
N THR A 187 -6.21 -1.34 -14.98
CA THR A 187 -5.79 -1.73 -16.35
C THR A 187 -4.83 -0.73 -16.99
N SER A 188 -4.54 0.40 -16.34
CA SER A 188 -3.57 1.39 -16.83
C SER A 188 -2.12 1.14 -16.40
N TYR A 189 -1.90 0.31 -15.37
CA TYR A 189 -0.59 0.10 -14.74
C TYR A 189 -0.26 -1.39 -14.63
N GLY A 190 1.03 -1.72 -14.60
CA GLY A 190 1.45 -2.99 -14.02
C GLY A 190 1.38 -2.94 -12.49
N PHE A 191 1.74 -4.04 -11.84
CA PHE A 191 1.82 -4.09 -10.38
C PHE A 191 2.95 -4.95 -9.83
N LYS A 192 3.37 -4.57 -8.63
CA LYS A 192 4.26 -5.35 -7.76
C LYS A 192 3.64 -5.43 -6.37
N ILE A 193 3.28 -6.64 -5.97
CA ILE A 193 2.69 -6.95 -4.66
C ILE A 193 3.71 -7.79 -3.90
N TYR A 194 4.49 -7.17 -3.03
CA TYR A 194 5.59 -7.83 -2.34
C TYR A 194 5.46 -7.82 -0.83
N ASN A 195 5.91 -8.89 -0.18
CA ASN A 195 6.15 -8.89 1.26
C ASN A 195 4.95 -8.50 2.11
N ASN A 196 3.71 -8.67 1.62
CA ASN A 196 2.51 -8.38 2.40
C ASN A 196 2.13 -9.59 3.26
N PHE A 197 1.52 -9.33 4.41
CA PHE A 197 0.81 -10.34 5.19
C PHE A 197 -0.68 -10.10 4.98
N CYS A 198 -1.39 -11.04 4.34
CA CYS A 198 -2.81 -10.86 4.01
C CYS A 198 -3.60 -12.16 4.06
N SER A 199 -4.94 -12.11 4.03
CA SER A 199 -5.76 -13.32 3.94
C SER A 199 -5.96 -13.80 2.50
N ARG A 200 -5.99 -12.87 1.52
CA ARG A 200 -6.10 -13.21 0.10
C ARG A 200 -5.51 -12.15 -0.81
N ILE A 201 -4.97 -12.58 -1.96
CA ILE A 201 -4.62 -11.73 -3.08
C ILE A 201 -5.50 -12.07 -4.27
N SER A 202 -6.17 -11.06 -4.85
CA SER A 202 -7.08 -11.25 -5.99
C SER A 202 -6.79 -10.28 -7.13
N VAL A 203 -6.69 -10.80 -8.35
CA VAL A 203 -6.42 -10.01 -9.56
C VAL A 203 -7.58 -10.14 -10.54
N HIS A 204 -8.21 -9.01 -10.83
CA HIS A 204 -9.38 -8.86 -11.69
C HIS A 204 -9.14 -7.93 -12.89
N GLY A 205 -7.98 -7.28 -12.95
CA GLY A 205 -7.56 -6.44 -14.07
C GLY A 205 -6.04 -6.45 -14.19
N ILE A 206 -5.55 -6.25 -15.41
CA ILE A 206 -4.14 -6.05 -15.72
C ILE A 206 -4.01 -5.04 -16.85
N LYS A 207 -2.84 -4.42 -17.00
CA LYS A 207 -2.50 -3.65 -18.19
C LYS A 207 -2.09 -4.57 -19.34
N ALA A 208 -2.55 -4.27 -20.55
CA ALA A 208 -2.17 -5.02 -21.74
C ALA A 208 -0.64 -5.04 -21.92
N GLY A 209 -0.07 -6.23 -22.13
CA GLY A 209 1.36 -6.43 -22.31
C GLY A 209 2.22 -6.20 -21.05
N SER A 210 1.60 -6.04 -19.88
CA SER A 210 2.33 -5.83 -18.63
C SER A 210 3.01 -7.10 -18.12
N PHE A 211 4.05 -6.88 -17.30
CA PHE A 211 4.64 -7.90 -16.45
C PHE A 211 4.32 -7.55 -15.01
N ASN A 212 3.61 -8.43 -14.32
CA ASN A 212 3.12 -8.21 -12.97
C ASN A 212 3.68 -9.26 -12.02
N GLU A 213 3.82 -8.88 -10.75
CA GLU A 213 4.54 -9.71 -9.79
C GLU A 213 3.82 -9.79 -8.42
N ILE A 214 3.66 -11.01 -7.92
CA ILE A 214 3.17 -11.35 -6.59
C ILE A 214 4.26 -12.17 -5.92
N ILE A 215 5.14 -11.51 -5.16
CA ILE A 215 6.40 -12.10 -4.70
C ILE A 215 6.54 -12.00 -3.18
N ASN A 216 7.00 -13.06 -2.52
CA ASN A 216 7.32 -13.05 -1.09
C ASN A 216 6.14 -12.63 -0.21
N ASN A 217 4.88 -12.86 -0.58
CA ASN A 217 3.75 -12.57 0.30
C ASN A 217 3.48 -13.74 1.24
N THR A 218 3.04 -13.42 2.44
CA THR A 218 2.43 -14.37 3.36
C THR A 218 0.92 -14.27 3.24
N VAL A 219 0.30 -15.36 2.82
CA VAL A 219 -1.16 -15.44 2.66
C VAL A 219 -1.71 -16.44 3.65
N TYR A 220 -2.45 -15.98 4.65
CA TYR A 220 -2.98 -16.82 5.73
C TYR A 220 -4.45 -16.54 5.97
N ASP A 221 -5.30 -17.51 5.64
CA ASP A 221 -6.73 -17.45 5.95
C ASP A 221 -7.17 -18.72 6.70
N PRO A 222 -7.34 -18.66 8.03
CA PRO A 222 -7.83 -19.82 8.80
C PRO A 222 -9.32 -20.10 8.54
N ASN A 223 -10.02 -19.23 7.80
CA ASN A 223 -11.43 -19.38 7.51
C ASN A 223 -11.64 -20.06 6.16
N ILE A 224 -12.78 -20.75 6.05
CA ILE A 224 -13.17 -21.45 4.83
C ILE A 224 -13.53 -20.42 3.75
N GLY A 225 -12.90 -20.53 2.58
CA GLY A 225 -13.15 -19.68 1.42
C GLY A 225 -13.73 -20.41 0.21
N ASP A 226 -14.38 -19.67 -0.67
CA ASP A 226 -14.95 -20.19 -1.93
C ASP A 226 -13.94 -20.17 -3.10
N VAL A 227 -12.82 -19.46 -2.94
CA VAL A 227 -11.79 -19.28 -3.98
C VAL A 227 -10.39 -19.53 -3.41
N ALA A 228 -9.41 -19.77 -4.29
CA ALA A 228 -8.02 -19.91 -3.89
C ALA A 228 -7.47 -18.66 -3.17
N PRO A 229 -6.48 -18.81 -2.26
CA PRO A 229 -5.83 -17.67 -1.60
C PRO A 229 -5.08 -16.74 -2.58
N LEU A 230 -4.67 -17.28 -3.72
CA LEU A 230 -4.11 -16.53 -4.85
C LEU A 230 -5.06 -16.71 -6.05
N TYR A 231 -5.88 -15.70 -6.31
CA TYR A 231 -7.00 -15.80 -7.25
C TYR A 231 -6.87 -14.83 -8.42
N ILE A 232 -6.89 -15.36 -9.64
CA ILE A 232 -6.79 -14.60 -10.88
C ILE A 232 -8.07 -14.86 -11.68
N SER A 233 -8.87 -13.81 -11.84
CA SER A 233 -10.11 -13.85 -12.61
C SER A 233 -10.34 -12.50 -13.25
N LEU A 234 -9.71 -12.29 -14.41
CA LEU A 234 -9.80 -11.03 -15.15
C LEU A 234 -11.24 -10.74 -15.57
N ASN A 235 -11.69 -9.50 -15.33
CA ASN A 235 -13.01 -9.03 -15.74
C ASN A 235 -13.13 -8.88 -17.26
N SER A 236 -12.00 -8.77 -17.97
CA SER A 236 -11.94 -8.71 -19.43
C SER A 236 -11.05 -9.82 -19.98
N ASN A 237 -11.64 -10.66 -20.83
CA ASN A 237 -10.96 -11.75 -21.53
C ASN A 237 -10.35 -11.30 -22.88
N THR A 238 -10.08 -10.02 -23.08
CA THR A 238 -9.34 -9.52 -24.26
C THR A 238 -7.96 -8.97 -23.90
N ILE A 239 -7.69 -8.77 -22.60
CA ILE A 239 -6.44 -8.19 -22.14
C ILE A 239 -5.45 -9.32 -21.85
N THR A 240 -4.29 -9.27 -22.49
CA THR A 240 -3.18 -10.19 -22.28
C THR A 240 -2.08 -9.55 -21.43
N GLY A 241 -1.38 -10.36 -20.65
CA GLY A 241 -0.24 -9.94 -19.83
C GLY A 241 0.28 -11.09 -18.98
N ASN A 242 1.36 -10.85 -18.27
CA ASN A 242 2.03 -11.86 -17.46
C ASN A 242 1.84 -11.60 -15.97
N ILE A 243 1.63 -12.66 -15.19
CA ILE A 243 1.62 -12.60 -13.72
C ILE A 243 2.60 -13.65 -13.20
N SER A 244 3.67 -13.20 -12.56
CA SER A 244 4.63 -14.04 -11.86
C SER A 244 4.24 -14.15 -10.38
N ILE A 245 4.04 -15.38 -9.90
CA ILE A 245 3.70 -15.71 -8.52
C ILE A 245 4.86 -16.49 -7.93
N MET A 246 5.65 -15.87 -7.07
CA MET A 246 6.91 -16.48 -6.61
C MET A 246 7.15 -16.32 -5.12
N ASN A 247 7.79 -17.31 -4.49
CA ASN A 247 8.27 -17.24 -3.10
C ASN A 247 7.17 -16.91 -2.07
N ASN A 248 5.90 -17.14 -2.38
CA ASN A 248 4.83 -16.87 -1.42
C ASN A 248 4.75 -18.03 -0.42
N ALA A 249 4.44 -17.72 0.84
CA ALA A 249 4.17 -18.71 1.88
C ALA A 249 2.70 -18.63 2.26
N VAL A 250 1.99 -19.74 2.07
CA VAL A 250 0.53 -19.73 2.07
C VAL A 250 -0.06 -20.84 2.92
N SER A 251 -1.10 -20.51 3.67
CA SER A 251 -1.92 -21.46 4.41
C SER A 251 -3.37 -21.02 4.38
N PHE A 252 -4.27 -21.96 4.11
CA PHE A 252 -5.70 -21.66 4.01
C PHE A 252 -6.55 -22.85 4.45
N ALA A 253 -7.73 -22.57 5.01
CA ALA A 253 -8.72 -23.61 5.24
C ALA A 253 -9.44 -23.96 3.92
N VAL A 254 -9.47 -25.26 3.60
CA VAL A 254 -10.10 -25.77 2.37
C VAL A 254 -11.62 -25.60 2.48
N GLY A 255 -12.19 -24.90 1.49
CA GLY A 255 -13.64 -24.77 1.30
C GLY A 255 -14.10 -25.42 0.01
N GLN A 256 -14.73 -24.64 -0.86
CA GLN A 256 -15.21 -25.14 -2.15
C GLN A 256 -14.07 -25.55 -3.09
N THR A 257 -12.89 -24.96 -2.90
CA THR A 257 -11.69 -25.30 -3.66
C THR A 257 -10.54 -25.66 -2.71
N ASN A 258 -9.74 -26.64 -3.14
CA ASN A 258 -8.45 -26.97 -2.54
C ASN A 258 -7.28 -26.41 -3.35
N ALA A 259 -7.55 -25.59 -4.38
CA ALA A 259 -6.52 -25.00 -5.21
C ALA A 259 -5.73 -23.94 -4.41
N CYS A 260 -4.41 -24.07 -4.44
CA CYS A 260 -3.45 -23.10 -3.94
C CYS A 260 -3.44 -21.83 -4.79
N ILE A 261 -3.56 -22.00 -6.10
CA ILE A 261 -3.59 -20.91 -7.09
C ILE A 261 -4.68 -21.24 -8.10
N GLN A 262 -5.58 -20.30 -8.33
CA GLN A 262 -6.66 -20.45 -9.29
C GLN A 262 -6.58 -19.35 -10.35
N ASN A 263 -6.44 -19.76 -11.61
CA ASN A 263 -6.50 -18.89 -12.78
C ASN A 263 -7.74 -19.21 -13.61
N ASN A 264 -8.78 -18.39 -13.46
CA ASN A 264 -10.00 -18.45 -14.27
C ASN A 264 -9.89 -17.61 -15.57
N SER A 265 -8.77 -16.96 -15.82
CA SER A 265 -8.55 -16.16 -17.02
C SER A 265 -7.86 -16.97 -18.11
N THR A 266 -8.30 -16.81 -19.36
CA THR A 266 -7.70 -17.46 -20.54
C THR A 266 -6.55 -16.67 -21.15
N ASN A 267 -6.35 -15.41 -20.76
CA ASN A 267 -5.43 -14.47 -21.44
C ASN A 267 -4.27 -13.96 -20.58
N ALA A 268 -4.37 -14.11 -19.26
CA ALA A 268 -3.23 -13.96 -18.38
C ALA A 268 -2.33 -15.19 -18.46
N THR A 269 -1.07 -14.99 -18.82
CA THR A 269 -0.02 -16.00 -18.65
C THR A 269 0.42 -15.97 -17.20
N VAL A 270 0.01 -16.99 -16.43
CA VAL A 270 0.37 -17.11 -15.01
C VAL A 270 1.51 -18.11 -14.86
N THR A 271 2.60 -17.67 -14.22
CA THR A 271 3.73 -18.52 -13.87
C THR A 271 3.86 -18.57 -12.34
N ALA A 272 3.92 -19.76 -11.77
CA ALA A 272 4.02 -19.98 -10.32
C ALA A 272 5.27 -20.77 -9.97
N SER A 273 6.17 -20.23 -9.13
CA SER A 273 7.39 -20.95 -8.74
C SER A 273 7.88 -20.68 -7.33
N TYR A 274 8.52 -21.66 -6.70
CA TYR A 274 9.10 -21.52 -5.36
C TYR A 274 8.11 -21.07 -4.28
N ASN A 275 6.80 -21.30 -4.48
CA ASN A 275 5.80 -21.04 -3.46
C ASN A 275 5.71 -22.23 -2.50
N VAL A 276 5.43 -21.96 -1.23
CA VAL A 276 5.30 -23.00 -0.19
C VAL A 276 3.91 -22.94 0.42
N PHE A 277 3.27 -24.11 0.56
CA PHE A 277 1.90 -24.24 1.06
C PHE A 277 1.81 -25.27 2.19
N THR A 278 1.05 -24.96 3.25
CA THR A 278 0.71 -25.97 4.28
C THR A 278 -0.19 -27.06 3.72
N ASN A 279 -0.96 -26.74 2.68
CA ASN A 279 -1.85 -27.66 1.99
C ASN A 279 -1.08 -28.37 0.87
N SER A 280 -1.56 -29.54 0.42
CA SER A 280 -1.05 -30.17 -0.81
C SER A 280 -1.10 -29.17 -1.97
N PHE A 281 0.00 -29.05 -2.72
CA PHE A 281 0.08 -28.05 -3.78
C PHE A 281 -0.79 -28.45 -4.97
N VAL A 282 -1.85 -27.69 -5.22
CA VAL A 282 -2.81 -27.91 -6.32
C VAL A 282 -3.05 -26.60 -7.05
N THR A 283 -3.06 -26.62 -8.37
CA THR A 283 -3.42 -25.46 -9.21
C THR A 283 -4.70 -25.73 -9.97
N GLN A 284 -5.45 -24.66 -10.27
CA GLN A 284 -6.62 -24.71 -11.14
C GLN A 284 -6.48 -23.71 -12.29
N GLY A 285 -6.76 -24.16 -13.51
CA GLY A 285 -6.62 -23.36 -14.73
C GLY A 285 -5.21 -23.41 -15.34
N ASN A 286 -4.98 -22.60 -16.38
CA ASN A 286 -3.72 -22.60 -17.13
C ASN A 286 -2.64 -21.86 -16.34
N ILE A 287 -1.75 -22.60 -15.69
CA ILE A 287 -0.64 -22.07 -14.88
C ILE A 287 0.63 -22.86 -15.20
N ASN A 288 1.69 -22.16 -15.60
CA ASN A 288 3.02 -22.73 -15.75
C ASN A 288 3.68 -22.79 -14.38
N GLN A 289 4.03 -23.98 -13.89
CA GLN A 289 4.46 -24.13 -12.50
C GLN A 289 5.73 -24.97 -12.33
N SER A 290 6.61 -24.56 -11.40
CA SER A 290 7.86 -25.27 -11.11
C SER A 290 8.31 -25.03 -9.67
N ASN A 291 8.95 -26.03 -9.04
CA ASN A 291 9.57 -25.89 -7.72
C ASN A 291 8.62 -25.36 -6.61
N ASN A 292 7.31 -25.63 -6.71
CA ASN A 292 6.37 -25.32 -5.63
C ASN A 292 6.29 -26.50 -4.66
N SER A 293 6.16 -26.21 -3.37
CA SER A 293 6.06 -27.20 -2.31
C SER A 293 4.70 -27.13 -1.64
N GLY A 294 4.10 -28.28 -1.35
CA GLY A 294 2.87 -28.40 -0.57
C GLY A 294 3.07 -29.31 0.64
N SER A 295 2.07 -29.35 1.52
CA SER A 295 2.08 -30.13 2.75
C SER A 295 3.29 -29.81 3.65
N VAL A 296 3.76 -28.57 3.63
CA VAL A 296 4.89 -28.14 4.45
C VAL A 296 4.44 -27.71 5.85
N ASN A 297 5.29 -27.90 6.85
CA ASN A 297 5.01 -27.42 8.20
C ASN A 297 5.44 -25.96 8.37
N MET A 298 4.48 -25.07 8.62
CA MET A 298 4.68 -23.64 8.83
C MET A 298 3.72 -23.15 9.93
N ASN A 299 4.17 -22.22 10.75
CA ASN A 299 3.37 -21.59 11.80
C ASN A 299 3.12 -20.13 11.47
N PHE A 300 1.84 -19.74 11.41
CA PHE A 300 1.38 -18.39 11.12
C PHE A 300 0.77 -17.77 12.37
N ASN A 301 0.98 -16.47 12.58
CA ASN A 301 0.29 -15.70 13.61
C ASN A 301 -0.21 -14.38 13.00
N ASN A 302 -1.53 -14.21 12.94
CA ASN A 302 -2.19 -13.03 12.37
C ASN A 302 -2.29 -11.84 13.35
N THR A 303 -1.91 -12.02 14.62
CA THR A 303 -1.87 -10.95 15.62
C THR A 303 -0.50 -10.27 15.63
N THR A 304 0.57 -11.07 15.60
CA THR A 304 1.95 -10.58 15.54
C THR A 304 2.48 -10.45 14.12
N TYR A 305 1.74 -10.92 13.12
CA TYR A 305 2.14 -11.01 11.71
C TYR A 305 3.48 -11.74 11.56
N THR A 306 3.58 -12.94 12.12
CA THR A 306 4.81 -13.75 12.06
C THR A 306 4.60 -15.04 11.29
N LEU A 307 5.66 -15.51 10.65
CA LEU A 307 5.74 -16.77 9.93
C LEU A 307 7.05 -17.47 10.29
N THR A 308 6.99 -18.76 10.62
CA THR A 308 8.17 -19.61 10.92
C THR A 308 7.97 -21.02 10.39
N GLY A 309 9.07 -21.78 10.25
CA GLY A 309 9.04 -23.19 9.83
C GLY A 309 9.73 -23.40 8.48
N MET A 310 9.17 -24.29 7.64
CA MET A 310 9.81 -24.66 6.37
C MET A 310 9.70 -23.59 5.26
N ASN A 311 9.32 -22.35 5.61
CA ASN A 311 9.41 -21.21 4.71
C ASN A 311 10.84 -20.64 4.64
N GLU A 312 11.65 -20.87 5.67
CA GLU A 312 13.03 -20.38 5.77
C GLU A 312 13.90 -20.99 4.66
N ASN A 313 14.64 -20.14 3.93
CA ASN A 313 15.47 -20.50 2.78
C ASN A 313 14.77 -21.35 1.71
N ALA A 314 13.44 -21.27 1.60
CA ALA A 314 12.65 -22.11 0.71
C ALA A 314 12.34 -21.47 -0.66
N GLY A 315 12.57 -20.17 -0.81
CA GLY A 315 12.31 -19.43 -2.04
C GLY A 315 13.36 -19.66 -3.13
N SER A 316 13.35 -18.83 -4.17
CA SER A 316 14.26 -18.93 -5.30
C SER A 316 15.72 -18.77 -4.86
N PRO A 317 16.64 -19.64 -5.35
CA PRO A 317 18.07 -19.55 -5.06
C PRO A 317 18.80 -18.48 -5.89
N ASP A 318 18.13 -17.82 -6.82
CA ASP A 318 18.74 -16.78 -7.64
C ASP A 318 19.15 -15.58 -6.77
N ILE A 319 20.37 -15.09 -7.01
CA ILE A 319 20.97 -13.97 -6.28
C ILE A 319 20.10 -12.71 -6.30
N LYS A 320 19.26 -12.53 -7.33
CA LYS A 320 18.33 -11.40 -7.41
C LYS A 320 17.15 -11.50 -6.43
N TYR A 321 16.98 -12.63 -5.75
CA TYR A 321 15.94 -12.84 -4.75
C TYR A 321 16.46 -13.08 -3.33
N THR A 322 17.76 -13.23 -3.09
CA THR A 322 18.32 -13.47 -1.74
C THR A 322 17.78 -12.54 -0.64
N ASP A 323 17.94 -12.93 0.61
CA ASP A 323 17.57 -12.06 1.72
C ASP A 323 18.59 -10.92 1.88
N LEU A 324 18.33 -10.01 2.83
CA LEU A 324 19.20 -8.85 3.09
C LEU A 324 20.58 -9.26 3.64
N ASP A 325 20.65 -10.40 4.31
CA ASP A 325 21.88 -11.02 4.79
C ASP A 325 22.53 -11.95 3.75
N LEU A 326 22.02 -11.92 2.51
CA LEU A 326 22.48 -12.68 1.35
C LEU A 326 22.27 -14.20 1.45
N THR A 327 21.48 -14.68 2.42
CA THR A 327 21.05 -16.08 2.41
C THR A 327 20.04 -16.34 1.29
N ARG A 328 19.76 -17.62 1.02
CA ARG A 328 18.74 -17.98 0.05
C ARG A 328 17.40 -17.43 0.52
N ASN A 329 16.67 -16.82 -0.40
CA ASN A 329 15.40 -16.18 -0.11
C ASN A 329 14.45 -17.01 0.77
N ASP A 330 13.95 -16.43 1.84
CA ASP A 330 12.82 -16.97 2.58
C ASP A 330 11.51 -16.87 1.78
N ALA A 331 10.68 -17.90 1.79
CA ALA A 331 9.32 -17.76 1.30
C ALA A 331 8.46 -16.96 2.30
N GLY A 332 7.60 -16.10 1.80
CA GLY A 332 6.76 -15.20 2.61
C GLY A 332 7.39 -13.86 2.92
N HIS A 333 6.68 -13.09 3.75
CA HIS A 333 6.89 -11.64 3.93
C HIS A 333 8.24 -11.23 4.52
N TYR A 334 9.01 -12.14 5.11
CA TYR A 334 10.36 -11.85 5.60
C TYR A 334 11.45 -12.00 4.53
N GLY A 335 11.19 -12.63 3.40
CA GLY A 335 12.24 -12.86 2.42
C GLY A 335 12.52 -11.69 1.48
N GLY A 336 13.67 -11.71 0.84
CA GLY A 336 14.04 -10.80 -0.23
C GLY A 336 14.44 -9.41 0.26
N SER A 337 14.82 -8.53 -0.67
CA SER A 337 15.30 -7.18 -0.34
C SER A 337 14.21 -6.25 0.21
N ASN A 338 12.94 -6.58 0.00
CA ASN A 338 11.80 -5.87 0.57
C ASN A 338 11.27 -6.57 1.83
N SER A 339 12.13 -7.28 2.56
CA SER A 339 11.79 -7.95 3.82
C SER A 339 10.94 -7.07 4.73
N TRP A 340 9.92 -7.66 5.35
CA TRP A 340 9.02 -7.02 6.31
C TRP A 340 9.75 -6.21 7.38
N ALA A 341 10.93 -6.67 7.81
CA ALA A 341 11.75 -6.00 8.80
C ALA A 341 12.15 -4.56 8.41
N ASN A 342 12.24 -4.24 7.11
CA ASN A 342 12.51 -2.89 6.62
C ASN A 342 11.32 -1.94 6.84
N TYR A 343 10.11 -2.47 6.85
CA TYR A 343 8.86 -1.72 6.99
C TYR A 343 8.36 -1.67 8.43
N TRP A 344 8.65 -2.71 9.22
CA TRP A 344 8.19 -2.90 10.60
C TRP A 344 9.36 -3.16 11.57
N PRO A 345 10.25 -2.19 11.78
CA PRO A 345 11.42 -2.40 12.63
C PRO A 345 11.01 -2.63 14.10
N ALA A 346 11.60 -3.65 14.73
CA ALA A 346 11.30 -4.05 16.11
C ALA A 346 11.59 -2.94 17.15
N ASN A 347 12.55 -2.05 16.88
CA ASN A 347 12.88 -0.88 17.68
C ASN A 347 12.60 0.38 16.88
N VAL A 348 11.36 0.85 16.91
CA VAL A 348 10.98 2.09 16.20
C VAL A 348 11.68 3.32 16.79
N GLY A 349 11.93 3.35 18.10
CA GLY A 349 12.46 4.53 18.79
C GLY A 349 11.77 5.83 18.38
N ASN A 350 12.38 6.96 18.71
CA ASN A 350 11.99 8.28 18.21
C ASN A 350 12.88 8.66 17.00
N LYS A 351 13.07 7.74 16.05
CA LYS A 351 14.02 7.93 14.93
C LYS A 351 13.30 8.05 13.58
N PRO A 352 13.80 8.90 12.66
CA PRO A 352 13.32 8.92 11.29
C PRO A 352 13.41 7.55 10.63
N GLN A 353 12.41 7.19 9.83
CA GLN A 353 12.32 5.90 9.15
C GLN A 353 12.36 6.10 7.63
N ILE A 354 13.20 5.32 6.96
CA ILE A 354 13.19 5.20 5.49
C ILE A 354 12.12 4.17 5.17
N ASN A 355 11.08 4.56 4.44
CA ASN A 355 9.93 3.68 4.18
C ASN A 355 9.93 3.11 2.77
N TYR A 356 10.90 3.53 1.95
CA TYR A 356 11.16 2.98 0.64
C TYR A 356 12.56 3.35 0.18
N LEU A 357 13.27 2.39 -0.39
CA LEU A 357 14.60 2.55 -0.95
C LEU A 357 14.68 1.72 -2.24
N VAL A 358 15.02 2.38 -3.35
CA VAL A 358 15.35 1.74 -4.62
C VAL A 358 16.84 1.76 -4.78
N THR A 359 17.43 0.58 -4.76
CA THR A 359 18.85 0.36 -5.05
C THR A 359 18.97 -0.78 -6.06
N PRO A 360 19.87 -0.69 -7.04
CA PRO A 360 20.27 -1.84 -7.84
C PRO A 360 20.85 -2.92 -6.94
N ARG A 361 20.35 -4.15 -7.11
CA ARG A 361 20.73 -5.30 -6.28
C ARG A 361 22.09 -5.90 -6.64
N SER A 362 22.51 -5.73 -7.89
CA SER A 362 23.83 -6.11 -8.38
C SER A 362 24.30 -5.06 -9.39
N ILE A 363 25.58 -4.73 -9.39
CA ILE A 363 26.18 -3.81 -10.35
C ILE A 363 27.17 -4.60 -11.19
N ASN A 364 26.83 -4.82 -12.46
CA ASN A 364 27.73 -5.45 -13.44
C ASN A 364 28.33 -4.43 -14.43
N GLY A 365 28.28 -3.12 -14.07
CA GLY A 365 28.76 -1.98 -14.86
C GLY A 365 27.75 -0.83 -14.95
N GLY A 366 28.21 0.39 -15.28
CA GLY A 366 27.35 1.57 -15.51
C GLY A 366 27.11 2.48 -14.29
N THR A 367 26.21 3.47 -14.45
CA THR A 367 25.88 4.46 -13.41
C THR A 367 24.87 3.91 -12.40
N LEU A 368 25.22 3.97 -11.12
CA LEU A 368 24.37 3.62 -9.99
C LEU A 368 23.43 4.77 -9.64
N ASN A 369 22.12 4.53 -9.70
CA ASN A 369 21.10 5.47 -9.21
C ASN A 369 20.41 4.89 -7.97
N ILE A 370 20.41 5.65 -6.87
CA ILE A 370 19.76 5.28 -5.60
C ILE A 370 18.72 6.35 -5.29
N ASN A 371 17.48 5.95 -5.05
CA ASN A 371 16.38 6.85 -4.67
C ASN A 371 15.67 6.31 -3.42
N GLY A 372 15.18 7.17 -2.54
CA GLY A 372 14.44 6.74 -1.35
C GLY A 372 13.46 7.78 -0.86
N SER A 373 12.53 7.36 0.01
CA SER A 373 11.60 8.24 0.71
C SER A 373 11.43 7.82 2.17
N GLY A 374 11.22 8.77 3.07
CA GLY A 374 11.12 8.53 4.52
C GLY A 374 10.18 9.51 5.23
N PHE A 375 9.82 9.22 6.47
CA PHE A 375 9.10 10.14 7.38
C PHE A 375 9.61 9.97 8.81
N SER A 376 9.44 10.98 9.66
CA SER A 376 9.61 10.88 11.11
C SER A 376 8.27 10.60 11.79
N LYS A 377 8.27 9.69 12.77
CA LYS A 377 7.05 9.42 13.56
C LYS A 377 6.64 10.62 14.40
#